data_AF-A0A386TBP3-F1
#
_entry.id   AF-A0A386TBP3-F1
#
_cell.length_a   1.000
_cell.length_b   1.000
_cell.length_c   1.000
_cell.angle_alpha   90.00
_cell.angle_beta   90.00
_cell.angle_gamma   90.00
#
_symmetry.space_group_name_H-M   'P 1'
#
loop_
_entity.id
_entity.type
_entity.pdbx_description
1 polymer ?
#
loop_
_entity_poly.entity_id
_entity_poly.type
_entity_poly.pdbx_seq_one_letter_code
_entity_poly.pdbx_strand_id
1 'polypeptide(L)'
;MNRRYYWTKTWGAPDIPEYDALALSHEGTRKRILSYIQPGDIVVYLTSDAKESDPMLRGRLAGAVEIADPVQEVDVEFLRPDVKRPLEHYRQGGGRFRWPFGIAVSRTWTFIEQESNNTLIPDHADKRMQGAASIHEMRPEEISRLMSLNVREQVKDEATAKMPFQGSLHRPWRQKDGMREPANVNPGTHLYIAQIYDAHGLTYKIGSGKVTDRIDDLNRYRRLTQGEAKWSERSSTQFATVAGARAAEDFILLEARKAGYGSYDHSEFLVGISSRDLNALYSKAIEIGLAADAEEMPC
;
A
#
# COMPACT_ATOMS: atom_id res chain seq x y z
N MET A 1 -5.18 -5.89 -13.75
CA MET A 1 -6.05 -6.89 -13.08
C MET A 1 -7.42 -6.27 -12.88
N ASN A 2 -8.51 -7.03 -13.04
CA ASN A 2 -9.84 -6.53 -12.70
C ASN A 2 -10.08 -6.78 -11.21
N ARG A 3 -10.04 -5.70 -10.41
CA ARG A 3 -10.30 -5.73 -8.96
C ARG A 3 -11.71 -6.27 -8.69
N ARG A 4 -11.84 -7.28 -7.82
CA ARG A 4 -13.13 -7.76 -7.31
C ARG A 4 -13.46 -7.12 -5.97
N TYR A 5 -14.74 -7.13 -5.64
CA TYR A 5 -15.28 -6.52 -4.44
C TYR A 5 -16.03 -7.56 -3.64
N TYR A 6 -15.70 -7.62 -2.35
CA TYR A 6 -16.32 -8.50 -1.38
C TYR A 6 -16.79 -7.69 -0.20
N TRP A 7 -17.57 -8.31 0.68
CA TRP A 7 -17.92 -7.77 1.98
C TRP A 7 -17.83 -8.84 3.07
N THR A 8 -17.66 -8.39 4.30
CA THR A 8 -17.65 -9.22 5.52
C THR A 8 -18.29 -8.48 6.68
N LYS A 9 -18.65 -9.21 7.73
CA LYS A 9 -19.08 -8.62 9.01
C LYS A 9 -17.88 -8.43 9.92
N THR A 10 -17.81 -7.30 10.61
CA THR A 10 -16.76 -7.00 11.60
C THR A 10 -17.37 -6.37 12.86
N TRP A 11 -16.58 -6.14 13.89
CA TRP A 11 -17.03 -5.41 15.10
C TRP A 11 -16.64 -3.93 15.08
N GLY A 12 -15.80 -3.50 14.15
CA GLY A 12 -15.32 -2.13 14.04
C GLY A 12 -14.84 -1.77 12.64
N ALA A 13 -14.45 -0.50 12.49
CA ALA A 13 -13.80 0.01 11.29
C ALA A 13 -12.36 -0.52 11.17
N PRO A 14 -11.82 -0.61 9.95
CA PRO A 14 -10.43 -0.92 9.77
C PRO A 14 -9.54 0.24 10.27
N ASP A 15 -8.32 -0.11 10.68
CA ASP A 15 -7.27 0.82 11.10
C ASP A 15 -6.20 0.94 10.01
N ILE A 16 -5.08 1.60 10.26
CA ILE A 16 -3.97 1.67 9.32
C ILE A 16 -3.47 0.27 8.92
N PRO A 17 -3.02 0.06 7.67
CA PRO A 17 -2.62 -1.25 7.16
C PRO A 17 -1.56 -1.97 8.00
N GLU A 18 -0.64 -1.24 8.63
CA GLU A 18 0.42 -1.81 9.48
C GLU A 18 -0.13 -2.52 10.72
N TYR A 19 -1.30 -2.12 11.19
CA TYR A 19 -1.93 -2.60 12.43
C TYR A 19 -3.23 -3.37 12.17
N ASP A 20 -3.52 -3.67 10.91
CA ASP A 20 -4.76 -4.30 10.49
C ASP A 20 -4.55 -5.38 9.42
N ALA A 21 -5.57 -6.22 9.26
CA ALA A 21 -5.62 -7.30 8.30
C ALA A 21 -7.08 -7.66 8.03
N LEU A 22 -7.32 -8.42 6.96
CA LEU A 22 -8.57 -9.16 6.85
C LEU A 22 -8.57 -10.28 7.90
N ALA A 23 -9.06 -9.97 9.09
CA ALA A 23 -9.07 -10.86 10.24
C ALA A 23 -10.17 -11.91 10.12
N LEU A 24 -9.88 -13.16 10.50
CA LEU A 24 -10.76 -14.31 10.32
C LEU A 24 -10.73 -15.20 11.56
N SER A 25 -11.90 -15.76 11.89
CA SER A 25 -12.07 -16.61 13.08
C SER A 25 -11.46 -18.02 12.94
N HIS A 26 -11.28 -18.51 11.70
CA HIS A 26 -10.91 -19.89 11.41
C HIS A 26 -9.87 -19.99 10.30
N GLU A 27 -8.83 -20.83 10.50
CA GLU A 27 -7.78 -21.08 9.51
C GLU A 27 -8.34 -21.67 8.21
N GLY A 28 -9.31 -22.58 8.31
CA GLY A 28 -9.96 -23.18 7.14
C GLY A 28 -10.67 -22.13 6.27
N THR A 29 -11.26 -21.09 6.89
CA THR A 29 -11.80 -19.94 6.15
C THR A 29 -10.69 -19.17 5.45
N ARG A 30 -9.57 -18.88 6.14
CA ARG A 30 -8.42 -18.19 5.54
C ARG A 30 -7.91 -18.95 4.31
N LYS A 31 -7.67 -20.26 4.44
CA LYS A 31 -7.23 -21.14 3.34
C LYS A 31 -8.20 -21.10 2.15
N ARG A 32 -9.51 -21.15 2.41
CA ARG A 32 -10.53 -21.03 1.36
C ARG A 32 -10.50 -19.66 0.68
N ILE A 33 -10.34 -18.57 1.42
CA ILE A 33 -10.25 -17.23 0.83
C ILE A 33 -8.99 -17.09 -0.02
N LEU A 34 -7.85 -17.55 0.49
CA LEU A 34 -6.58 -17.54 -0.24
C LEU A 34 -6.61 -18.31 -1.57
N SER A 35 -7.51 -19.29 -1.72
CA SER A 35 -7.63 -20.03 -2.97
C SER A 35 -8.26 -19.21 -4.11
N TYR A 36 -8.87 -18.06 -3.82
CA TYR A 36 -9.51 -17.24 -4.82
C TYR A 36 -9.22 -15.75 -4.72
N ILE A 37 -8.84 -15.20 -3.57
CA ILE A 37 -8.55 -13.77 -3.42
C ILE A 37 -7.31 -13.38 -4.22
N GLN A 38 -7.30 -12.19 -4.79
CA GLN A 38 -6.17 -11.66 -5.56
C GLN A 38 -5.65 -10.36 -4.94
N PRO A 39 -4.36 -10.03 -5.17
CA PRO A 39 -3.87 -8.72 -4.81
C PRO A 39 -4.72 -7.60 -5.42
N GLY A 40 -4.99 -6.57 -4.62
CA GLY A 40 -5.81 -5.43 -5.03
C GLY A 40 -7.32 -5.64 -4.92
N ASP A 41 -7.82 -6.85 -4.63
CA ASP A 41 -9.23 -7.07 -4.30
C ASP A 41 -9.64 -6.23 -3.08
N ILE A 42 -10.90 -5.79 -3.05
CA ILE A 42 -11.44 -4.93 -1.98
C ILE A 42 -12.40 -5.74 -1.12
N VAL A 43 -12.29 -5.61 0.21
CA VAL A 43 -13.26 -6.18 1.16
C VAL A 43 -13.88 -5.07 2.00
N VAL A 44 -15.19 -4.88 1.87
CA VAL A 44 -15.99 -3.92 2.62
C VAL A 44 -16.37 -4.48 3.99
N TYR A 45 -16.16 -3.68 5.03
CA TYR A 45 -16.46 -4.01 6.42
C TYR A 45 -17.85 -3.48 6.80
N LEU A 46 -18.77 -4.41 7.01
CA LEU A 46 -20.08 -4.15 7.59
C LEU A 46 -19.99 -4.39 9.09
N THR A 47 -20.25 -3.41 9.94
CA THR A 47 -20.29 -3.72 11.38
C THR A 47 -21.52 -4.57 11.70
N SER A 48 -21.36 -5.57 12.58
CA SER A 48 -22.51 -6.33 13.07
C SER A 48 -23.42 -5.47 13.96
N ASP A 49 -24.63 -5.94 14.15
CA ASP A 49 -25.62 -5.41 15.10
C ASP A 49 -25.42 -5.95 16.53
N ALA A 50 -24.39 -6.79 16.72
CA ALA A 50 -24.04 -7.37 18.00
C ALA A 50 -23.66 -6.30 19.04
N LYS A 51 -23.87 -6.59 20.34
CA LYS A 51 -23.58 -5.65 21.43
C LYS A 51 -22.09 -5.30 21.52
N GLU A 52 -21.24 -6.23 21.10
CA GLU A 52 -19.80 -6.13 21.08
C GLU A 52 -19.27 -5.26 19.94
N SER A 53 -20.11 -4.91 18.96
CA SER A 53 -19.74 -3.96 17.91
C SER A 53 -19.74 -2.53 18.43
N ASP A 54 -18.87 -1.70 17.84
CA ASP A 54 -18.78 -0.27 18.12
C ASP A 54 -20.19 0.35 18.15
N PRO A 55 -20.62 0.91 19.29
CA PRO A 55 -21.95 1.49 19.47
C PRO A 55 -22.33 2.51 18.40
N MET A 56 -21.37 3.29 17.89
CA MET A 56 -21.61 4.31 16.88
C MET A 56 -21.78 3.72 15.48
N LEU A 57 -21.20 2.54 15.24
CA LEU A 57 -21.22 1.91 13.92
C LEU A 57 -22.25 0.79 13.80
N ARG A 58 -22.79 0.23 14.89
CA ARG A 58 -23.69 -0.95 14.85
C ARG A 58 -24.68 -0.95 13.69
N GLY A 59 -24.59 -2.00 12.87
CA GLY A 59 -25.47 -2.18 11.72
C GLY A 59 -25.18 -1.24 10.56
N ARG A 60 -24.00 -0.61 10.51
CA ARG A 60 -23.61 0.38 9.50
C ARG A 60 -22.28 0.01 8.84
N LEU A 61 -22.06 0.63 7.69
CA LEU A 61 -20.78 0.57 6.98
C LEU A 61 -19.68 1.15 7.86
N ALA A 62 -18.58 0.41 7.98
CA ALA A 62 -17.44 0.80 8.80
C ALA A 62 -16.31 1.35 7.91
N GLY A 63 -15.93 0.56 6.91
CA GLY A 63 -14.78 0.85 6.08
C GLY A 63 -14.55 -0.21 5.00
N ALA A 64 -13.40 -0.17 4.38
CA ALA A 64 -12.96 -1.18 3.43
C ALA A 64 -11.45 -1.41 3.56
N VAL A 65 -10.98 -2.55 3.06
CA VAL A 65 -9.56 -2.89 2.99
C VAL A 65 -9.19 -3.39 1.60
N GLU A 66 -7.95 -3.13 1.17
CA GLU A 66 -7.37 -3.64 -0.07
C GLU A 66 -6.39 -4.76 0.24
N ILE A 67 -6.52 -5.90 -0.44
CA ILE A 67 -5.65 -7.05 -0.25
C ILE A 67 -4.23 -6.72 -0.73
N ALA A 68 -3.26 -7.02 0.12
CA ALA A 68 -1.85 -6.72 -0.15
C ALA A 68 -1.32 -7.53 -1.34
N ASP A 69 -0.22 -7.02 -1.89
CA ASP A 69 0.55 -7.70 -2.93
C ASP A 69 2.03 -7.81 -2.48
N PRO A 70 2.57 -9.02 -2.29
CA PRO A 70 1.90 -10.30 -2.51
C PRO A 70 0.84 -10.59 -1.43
N VAL A 71 -0.11 -11.47 -1.76
CA VAL A 71 -1.09 -11.98 -0.78
C VAL A 71 -0.34 -12.78 0.28
N GLN A 72 -0.44 -12.36 1.54
CA GLN A 72 0.32 -12.95 2.65
C GLN A 72 -0.58 -13.29 3.83
N GLU A 73 -0.26 -14.40 4.48
CA GLU A 73 -0.86 -14.78 5.76
C GLU A 73 -0.20 -14.00 6.89
N VAL A 74 -1.01 -13.46 7.79
CA VAL A 74 -0.52 -12.76 8.99
C VAL A 74 -1.20 -13.30 10.23
N ASP A 75 -0.51 -13.19 11.37
CA ASP A 75 -1.11 -13.41 12.67
C ASP A 75 -1.59 -12.06 13.21
N VAL A 76 -2.91 -11.92 13.32
CA VAL A 76 -3.56 -10.64 13.64
C VAL A 76 -3.24 -10.20 15.07
N GLU A 77 -3.00 -11.15 15.98
CA GLU A 77 -2.74 -10.84 17.37
C GLU A 77 -1.46 -9.99 17.52
N PHE A 78 -0.44 -10.31 16.73
CA PHE A 78 0.89 -9.67 16.79
C PHE A 78 1.05 -8.41 15.95
N LEU A 79 0.04 -7.98 15.19
CA LEU A 79 0.10 -6.73 14.41
C LEU A 79 0.13 -5.47 15.30
N ARG A 80 -0.19 -5.61 16.59
CA ARG A 80 -0.18 -4.48 17.55
C ARG A 80 0.54 -4.88 18.84
N PRO A 81 1.87 -5.03 18.80
CA PRO A 81 2.62 -5.52 19.95
C PRO A 81 2.46 -4.63 21.19
N ASP A 82 2.25 -3.32 21.00
CA ASP A 82 2.21 -2.34 22.08
C ASP A 82 0.79 -1.86 22.45
N VAL A 83 -0.26 -2.42 21.85
CA VAL A 83 -1.65 -2.00 22.11
C VAL A 83 -2.39 -3.07 22.88
N LYS A 84 -2.76 -2.76 24.13
CA LYS A 84 -3.61 -3.63 24.94
C LYS A 84 -5.01 -3.72 24.32
N ARG A 85 -5.33 -4.88 23.75
CA ARG A 85 -6.66 -5.15 23.18
C ARG A 85 -7.72 -5.36 24.28
N PRO A 86 -8.98 -4.99 24.01
CA PRO A 86 -10.08 -5.26 24.93
C PRO A 86 -10.25 -6.76 25.24
N LEU A 87 -10.68 -7.09 26.46
CA LEU A 87 -10.81 -8.47 26.93
C LEU A 87 -11.85 -9.26 26.14
N GLU A 88 -12.88 -8.59 25.64
CA GLU A 88 -13.93 -9.14 24.79
C GLU A 88 -13.40 -9.72 23.46
N HIS A 89 -12.23 -9.29 22.99
CA HIS A 89 -11.58 -9.84 21.81
C HIS A 89 -10.96 -11.22 22.05
N TYR A 90 -10.93 -11.69 23.29
CA TYR A 90 -10.43 -13.00 23.65
C TYR A 90 -11.59 -13.92 24.03
N ARG A 91 -11.44 -15.22 23.73
CA ARG A 91 -12.43 -16.23 24.12
C ARG A 91 -12.37 -16.46 25.63
N GLN A 92 -13.54 -16.53 26.27
CA GLN A 92 -13.65 -16.89 27.69
C GLN A 92 -13.05 -18.29 27.94
N GLY A 93 -12.31 -18.44 29.03
CA GLY A 93 -11.73 -19.71 29.48
C GLY A 93 -10.42 -20.15 28.81
N GLY A 94 -10.04 -19.57 27.67
CA GLY A 94 -8.83 -19.97 26.95
C GLY A 94 -7.86 -18.84 26.60
N GLY A 95 -8.26 -17.58 26.77
CA GLY A 95 -7.40 -16.41 26.50
C GLY A 95 -6.94 -16.26 25.05
N ARG A 96 -7.43 -17.09 24.12
CA ARG A 96 -7.07 -17.03 22.70
C ARG A 96 -7.81 -15.90 22.02
N PHE A 97 -7.11 -15.15 21.18
CA PHE A 97 -7.69 -14.12 20.36
C PHE A 97 -8.78 -14.69 19.43
N ARG A 98 -9.87 -13.95 19.22
CA ARG A 98 -11.05 -14.43 18.47
C ARG A 98 -10.82 -14.56 16.97
N TRP A 99 -9.92 -13.75 16.41
CA TRP A 99 -9.64 -13.69 14.97
C TRP A 99 -8.14 -13.77 14.66
N PRO A 100 -7.44 -14.85 15.06
CA PRO A 100 -5.99 -14.92 14.98
C PRO A 100 -5.47 -15.03 13.53
N PHE A 101 -6.33 -15.46 12.60
CA PHE A 101 -5.91 -15.69 11.21
C PHE A 101 -6.18 -14.46 10.36
N GLY A 102 -5.13 -13.84 9.82
CA GLY A 102 -5.25 -12.66 8.96
C GLY A 102 -4.75 -12.89 7.54
N ILE A 103 -5.24 -12.08 6.62
CA ILE A 103 -4.64 -11.85 5.30
C ILE A 103 -4.18 -10.39 5.26
N ALA A 104 -2.92 -10.17 4.86
CA ALA A 104 -2.32 -8.84 4.82
C ALA A 104 -3.10 -7.89 3.90
N VAL A 105 -3.21 -6.63 4.33
CA VAL A 105 -3.87 -5.56 3.59
C VAL A 105 -2.85 -4.47 3.29
N SER A 106 -2.97 -3.82 2.12
CA SER A 106 -2.09 -2.73 1.71
C SER A 106 -2.67 -1.36 2.01
N ARG A 107 -4.00 -1.26 2.04
CA ARG A 107 -4.74 0.01 2.20
C ARG A 107 -6.02 -0.24 2.96
N THR A 108 -6.45 0.77 3.70
CA THR A 108 -7.68 0.75 4.47
C THR A 108 -8.39 2.10 4.40
N TRP A 109 -9.71 2.06 4.47
CA TRP A 109 -10.58 3.23 4.41
C TRP A 109 -11.64 3.17 5.48
N THR A 110 -11.99 4.32 6.02
CA THR A 110 -13.17 4.51 6.87
C THR A 110 -14.24 5.26 6.09
N PHE A 111 -15.46 4.73 6.09
CA PHE A 111 -16.60 5.41 5.47
C PHE A 111 -17.04 6.58 6.33
N ILE A 112 -17.28 7.72 5.70
CA ILE A 112 -17.77 8.92 6.38
C ILE A 112 -19.28 8.80 6.55
N GLU A 113 -19.97 8.37 5.50
CA GLU A 113 -21.38 8.02 5.58
C GLU A 113 -21.52 6.72 6.39
N GLN A 114 -22.13 6.83 7.55
CA GLN A 114 -22.50 5.67 8.35
C GLN A 114 -23.83 5.09 7.82
N GLU A 115 -23.92 4.82 6.52
CA GLU A 115 -25.12 4.21 5.92
C GLU A 115 -25.42 2.86 6.57
N SER A 116 -26.70 2.50 6.66
CA SER A 116 -27.10 1.18 7.14
C SER A 116 -26.54 0.08 6.23
N ASN A 117 -26.18 -1.06 6.80
CA ASN A 117 -25.74 -2.20 6.01
C ASN A 117 -26.82 -2.65 5.01
N ASN A 118 -28.11 -2.57 5.38
CA ASN A 118 -29.23 -2.92 4.50
C ASN A 118 -29.33 -1.99 3.28
N THR A 119 -28.71 -0.82 3.37
CA THR A 119 -28.74 0.19 2.32
C THR A 119 -27.71 -0.14 1.23
N LEU A 120 -26.55 -0.67 1.59
CA LEU A 120 -25.55 -1.16 0.64
C LEU A 120 -25.79 -2.61 0.21
N ILE A 121 -26.07 -3.50 1.16
CA ILE A 121 -26.24 -4.94 0.99
C ILE A 121 -27.60 -5.36 1.62
N PRO A 122 -28.73 -5.19 0.92
CA PRO A 122 -30.07 -5.42 1.49
C PRO A 122 -30.31 -6.79 2.12
N ASP A 123 -29.73 -7.84 1.56
CA ASP A 123 -29.89 -9.24 1.96
C ASP A 123 -28.72 -9.76 2.82
N HIS A 124 -27.88 -8.88 3.39
CA HIS A 124 -26.73 -9.32 4.18
C HIS A 124 -27.15 -10.18 5.39
N ALA A 125 -28.35 -9.96 5.94
CA ALA A 125 -28.86 -10.65 7.11
C ALA A 125 -29.15 -12.13 6.82
N ASP A 126 -29.52 -12.45 5.57
CA ASP A 126 -29.84 -13.81 5.13
C ASP A 126 -28.61 -14.72 5.16
N LYS A 127 -27.41 -14.14 5.14
CA LYS A 127 -26.14 -14.87 5.30
C LYS A 127 -25.89 -15.33 6.74
N ARG A 128 -26.67 -14.84 7.72
CA ARG A 128 -26.58 -15.20 9.15
C ARG A 128 -25.16 -15.16 9.73
N MET A 129 -24.35 -14.21 9.26
CA MET A 129 -22.98 -14.04 9.70
C MET A 129 -22.91 -13.20 10.96
N GLN A 130 -22.08 -13.64 11.91
CA GLN A 130 -21.66 -12.84 13.07
C GLN A 130 -20.15 -12.62 13.02
N GLY A 131 -19.73 -11.36 12.95
CA GLY A 131 -18.31 -11.00 12.85
C GLY A 131 -17.59 -11.60 11.62
N ALA A 132 -16.25 -11.63 11.69
CA ALA A 132 -15.42 -11.94 10.53
C ALA A 132 -15.26 -13.45 10.32
N ALA A 133 -16.32 -14.06 9.77
CA ALA A 133 -16.45 -15.50 9.59
C ALA A 133 -16.21 -15.97 8.13
N SER A 134 -16.54 -15.13 7.14
CA SER A 134 -16.41 -15.37 5.70
C SER A 134 -16.42 -14.04 4.94
N ILE A 135 -16.10 -14.06 3.65
CA ILE A 135 -16.32 -12.94 2.74
C ILE A 135 -17.30 -13.35 1.64
N HIS A 136 -18.04 -12.39 1.10
CA HIS A 136 -19.06 -12.62 0.08
C HIS A 136 -18.88 -11.62 -1.05
N GLU A 137 -19.00 -12.08 -2.30
CA GLU A 137 -18.87 -11.23 -3.46
C GLU A 137 -20.00 -10.19 -3.50
N MET A 138 -19.64 -8.97 -3.89
CA MET A 138 -20.58 -7.88 -4.08
C MET A 138 -21.20 -7.93 -5.48
N ARG A 139 -22.48 -7.60 -5.57
CA ARG A 139 -23.20 -7.46 -6.84
C ARG A 139 -22.86 -6.13 -7.52
N PRO A 140 -22.96 -6.03 -8.86
CA PRO A 140 -22.62 -4.80 -9.60
C PRO A 140 -23.33 -3.55 -9.09
N GLU A 141 -24.59 -3.64 -8.69
CA GLU A 141 -25.38 -2.55 -8.12
C GLU A 141 -24.85 -2.08 -6.76
N GLU A 142 -24.36 -3.01 -5.93
CA GLU A 142 -23.76 -2.71 -4.62
C GLU A 142 -22.42 -2.00 -4.81
N ILE A 143 -21.63 -2.45 -5.80
CA ILE A 143 -20.36 -1.84 -6.18
C ILE A 143 -20.61 -0.41 -6.70
N SER A 144 -21.60 -0.24 -7.59
CA SER A 144 -21.96 1.08 -8.12
C SER A 144 -22.31 2.07 -7.00
N ARG A 145 -23.08 1.62 -6.00
CA ARG A 145 -23.39 2.45 -4.83
C ARG A 145 -22.14 2.74 -3.99
N LEU A 146 -21.33 1.72 -3.69
CA LEU A 146 -20.08 1.84 -2.94
C LEU A 146 -19.18 2.94 -3.51
N MET A 147 -19.05 3.02 -4.84
CA MET A 147 -18.20 4.00 -5.53
C MET A 147 -18.52 5.45 -5.19
N SER A 148 -19.79 5.75 -4.90
CA SER A 148 -20.26 7.11 -4.60
C SER A 148 -20.06 7.53 -3.14
N LEU A 149 -19.80 6.60 -2.23
CA LEU A 149 -19.67 6.89 -0.80
C LEU A 149 -18.37 7.63 -0.53
N ASN A 150 -18.38 8.58 0.39
CA ASN A 150 -17.17 9.28 0.79
C ASN A 150 -16.40 8.51 1.84
N VAL A 151 -15.08 8.55 1.69
CA VAL A 151 -14.14 7.86 2.57
C VAL A 151 -13.01 8.77 3.00
N ARG A 152 -12.35 8.32 4.06
CA ARG A 152 -10.98 8.70 4.40
C ARG A 152 -10.14 7.45 4.47
N GLU A 153 -9.10 7.41 3.64
CA GLU A 153 -8.03 6.43 3.77
C GLU A 153 -7.35 6.60 5.13
N GLN A 154 -7.00 5.50 5.81
CA GLN A 154 -6.25 5.55 7.06
C GLN A 154 -4.76 5.49 6.76
N VAL A 155 -4.02 6.51 7.19
CA VAL A 155 -2.56 6.62 7.05
C VAL A 155 -2.01 7.02 8.41
N LYS A 156 -0.90 6.38 8.80
CA LYS A 156 -0.24 6.66 10.07
C LYS A 156 0.10 8.15 10.18
N ASP A 157 -0.34 8.77 11.27
CA ASP A 157 -0.05 10.16 11.65
C ASP A 157 -0.48 11.22 10.61
N GLU A 158 -1.37 10.89 9.68
CA GLU A 158 -1.81 11.81 8.62
C GLU A 158 -3.34 11.82 8.44
N ALA A 159 -3.94 13.01 8.56
CA ALA A 159 -5.35 13.19 8.23
C ALA A 159 -5.53 13.25 6.71
N THR A 160 -6.30 12.32 6.15
CA THR A 160 -6.51 12.26 4.70
C THR A 160 -7.77 12.99 4.26
N ALA A 161 -7.75 13.55 3.05
CA ALA A 161 -8.88 14.29 2.50
C ALA A 161 -10.13 13.42 2.36
N LYS A 162 -11.31 14.03 2.51
CA LYS A 162 -12.58 13.41 2.15
C LYS A 162 -12.68 13.32 0.63
N MET A 163 -13.05 12.16 0.09
CA MET A 163 -13.40 12.01 -1.32
C MET A 163 -14.28 10.78 -1.57
N PRO A 164 -14.96 10.70 -2.72
CA PRO A 164 -15.68 9.49 -3.13
C PRO A 164 -14.75 8.26 -3.17
N PHE A 165 -15.30 7.09 -2.87
CA PHE A 165 -14.54 5.84 -2.80
C PHE A 165 -13.86 5.54 -4.14
N GLN A 166 -14.58 5.75 -5.25
CA GLN A 166 -14.00 5.63 -6.59
C GLN A 166 -12.76 6.50 -6.78
N GLY A 167 -12.82 7.77 -6.38
CA GLY A 167 -11.67 8.67 -6.42
C GLY A 167 -10.56 8.23 -5.48
N SER A 168 -10.90 7.63 -4.34
CA SER A 168 -9.93 7.13 -3.37
C SER A 168 -9.16 5.90 -3.85
N LEU A 169 -9.76 5.07 -4.73
CA LEU A 169 -9.08 3.95 -5.36
C LEU A 169 -7.93 4.45 -6.26
N HIS A 170 -8.12 5.63 -6.86
CA HIS A 170 -7.15 6.33 -7.70
C HIS A 170 -6.43 7.42 -6.92
N ARG A 171 -5.65 7.09 -5.88
CA ARG A 171 -4.99 8.15 -5.09
C ARG A 171 -3.61 8.58 -5.62
N PRO A 172 -3.37 9.91 -5.69
CA PRO A 172 -2.13 10.51 -6.13
C PRO A 172 -1.06 10.45 -5.05
N TRP A 173 0.18 10.47 -5.54
CA TRP A 173 1.42 10.60 -4.80
C TRP A 173 1.35 11.71 -3.73
N ARG A 174 1.66 11.36 -2.48
CA ARG A 174 1.87 12.30 -1.38
C ARG A 174 3.35 12.46 -1.14
N GLN A 175 3.99 13.38 -1.86
CA GLN A 175 5.14 14.04 -1.28
C GLN A 175 4.63 15.16 -0.37
N LYS A 176 5.28 15.35 0.77
CA LYS A 176 5.23 16.65 1.42
C LYS A 176 5.68 17.68 0.39
N ASP A 177 4.87 18.70 0.13
CA ASP A 177 5.34 19.86 -0.64
C ASP A 177 6.60 20.42 0.04
N GLY A 178 7.67 20.59 -0.73
CA GLY A 178 8.94 21.13 -0.27
C GLY A 178 10.16 20.24 -0.57
N MET A 179 11.35 20.84 -0.61
CA MET A 179 12.60 20.08 -0.54
C MET A 179 12.50 19.11 0.64
N ARG A 180 12.81 17.84 0.41
CA ARG A 180 12.97 16.87 1.49
C ARG A 180 13.92 17.49 2.52
N GLU A 181 13.42 17.74 3.73
CA GLU A 181 14.30 17.83 4.89
C GLU A 181 15.23 16.61 4.82
N PRO A 182 16.55 16.77 4.93
CA PRO A 182 17.52 15.68 4.90
C PRO A 182 17.35 14.84 6.17
N ALA A 183 16.23 14.13 6.28
CA ALA A 183 16.00 13.13 7.30
C ALA A 183 16.95 11.98 7.00
N ASN A 184 17.64 11.54 8.05
CA ASN A 184 18.55 10.39 8.13
C ASN A 184 17.99 9.10 7.52
N VAL A 185 17.83 9.04 6.21
CA VAL A 185 17.70 7.81 5.45
C VAL A 185 19.15 7.40 5.19
N ASN A 186 19.59 6.31 5.83
CA ASN A 186 20.85 5.67 5.45
C ASN A 186 20.76 5.42 3.94
N PRO A 187 21.51 6.14 3.09
CA PRO A 187 21.24 6.15 1.64
C PRO A 187 21.59 4.82 0.99
N GLY A 188 22.03 3.84 1.77
CA GLY A 188 22.59 2.60 1.29
C GLY A 188 23.83 2.86 0.44
N THR A 189 24.51 1.79 0.10
CA THR A 189 25.61 1.86 -0.85
C THR A 189 25.18 1.39 -2.24
N HIS A 190 23.88 1.32 -2.52
CA HIS A 190 23.37 0.83 -3.80
C HIS A 190 22.79 1.97 -4.61
N LEU A 191 23.25 2.12 -5.85
CA LEU A 191 22.53 2.84 -6.90
C LEU A 191 21.50 1.90 -7.51
N TYR A 192 20.28 2.36 -7.72
CA TYR A 192 19.25 1.60 -8.41
C TYR A 192 18.52 2.41 -9.46
N ILE A 193 18.04 1.69 -10.47
CA ILE A 193 17.05 2.15 -11.44
C ILE A 193 15.81 1.28 -11.25
N ALA A 194 14.70 1.92 -10.86
CA ALA A 194 13.38 1.31 -10.95
C ALA A 194 12.67 1.80 -12.21
N GLN A 195 11.81 0.97 -12.78
CA GLN A 195 11.03 1.31 -13.96
C GLN A 195 9.56 1.01 -13.76
N ILE A 196 8.72 1.77 -14.44
CA ILE A 196 7.29 1.55 -14.51
C ILE A 196 6.76 1.84 -15.90
N TYR A 197 5.79 1.05 -16.36
CA TYR A 197 5.05 1.30 -17.58
C TYR A 197 3.62 1.69 -17.22
N ASP A 198 3.30 2.98 -17.36
CA ASP A 198 2.01 3.55 -16.98
C ASP A 198 1.35 4.35 -18.12
N ALA A 199 0.33 5.16 -17.80
CA ALA A 199 -0.37 5.97 -18.81
C ALA A 199 0.52 7.02 -19.49
N HIS A 200 1.70 7.34 -18.94
CA HIS A 200 2.72 8.19 -19.57
C HIS A 200 3.77 7.38 -20.35
N GLY A 201 3.60 6.07 -20.44
CA GLY A 201 4.58 5.15 -21.02
C GLY A 201 5.64 4.74 -20.01
N LEU A 202 6.86 4.57 -20.48
CA LEU A 202 7.97 4.07 -19.67
C LEU A 202 8.62 5.21 -18.89
N THR A 203 8.54 5.15 -17.56
CA THR A 203 9.16 6.08 -16.62
C THR A 203 10.21 5.35 -15.80
N TYR A 204 11.31 6.05 -15.48
CA TYR A 204 12.37 5.54 -14.61
C TYR A 204 12.50 6.37 -13.34
N LYS A 205 12.86 5.71 -12.26
CA LYS A 205 13.32 6.32 -11.03
C LYS A 205 14.77 5.95 -10.82
N ILE A 206 15.58 6.97 -10.57
CA ILE A 206 16.96 6.81 -10.14
C ILE A 206 17.01 7.09 -8.64
N GLY A 207 17.77 6.28 -7.91
CA GLY A 207 17.99 6.56 -6.49
C GLY A 207 19.16 5.80 -5.92
N SER A 208 19.62 6.25 -4.76
CA SER A 208 20.46 5.47 -3.84
C SER A 208 19.61 4.89 -2.71
N GLY A 209 19.89 3.64 -2.31
CA GLY A 209 19.21 2.97 -1.20
C GLY A 209 19.18 1.47 -1.31
N LYS A 210 18.76 0.79 -0.23
CA LYS A 210 18.39 -0.62 -0.30
C LYS A 210 17.21 -0.79 -1.27
N VAL A 211 17.49 -1.40 -2.42
CA VAL A 211 16.61 -1.38 -3.60
C VAL A 211 15.22 -1.93 -3.31
N THR A 212 15.15 -3.06 -2.59
CA THR A 212 13.89 -3.70 -2.20
C THR A 212 13.00 -2.74 -1.42
N ASP A 213 13.56 -2.10 -0.39
CA ASP A 213 12.81 -1.22 0.52
C ASP A 213 12.31 0.02 -0.23
N ARG A 214 13.10 0.52 -1.19
CA ARG A 214 12.74 1.67 -2.02
C ARG A 214 11.66 1.34 -3.03
N ILE A 215 11.72 0.16 -3.66
CA ILE A 215 10.67 -0.29 -4.58
C ILE A 215 9.37 -0.57 -3.83
N ASP A 216 9.45 -1.17 -2.64
CA ASP A 216 8.28 -1.39 -1.79
C ASP A 216 7.64 -0.06 -1.39
N ASP A 217 8.44 0.94 -1.00
CA ASP A 217 7.94 2.29 -0.74
C ASP A 217 7.30 2.92 -1.98
N LEU A 218 7.91 2.81 -3.17
CA LEU A 218 7.32 3.32 -4.42
C LEU A 218 6.01 2.64 -4.79
N ASN A 219 5.89 1.34 -4.51
CA ASN A 219 4.69 0.56 -4.79
C ASN A 219 3.62 0.74 -3.71
N ARG A 220 4.01 1.14 -2.50
CA ARG A 220 3.13 1.61 -1.43
C ARG A 220 2.50 2.95 -1.80
N TYR A 221 3.28 3.86 -2.39
CA TYR A 221 2.84 5.22 -2.75
C TYR A 221 2.74 5.40 -4.28
N ARG A 222 1.58 5.06 -4.88
CA ARG A 222 1.39 5.06 -6.34
C ARG A 222 1.04 6.43 -6.93
N ARG A 223 1.39 6.66 -8.20
CA ARG A 223 0.96 7.84 -8.98
C ARG A 223 -0.49 7.70 -9.46
N LEU A 224 -1.16 8.82 -9.74
CA LEU A 224 -2.52 8.78 -10.30
C LEU A 224 -2.56 8.09 -11.67
N THR A 225 -1.55 8.37 -12.50
CA THR A 225 -1.42 7.87 -13.87
C THR A 225 -0.79 6.49 -13.96
N GLN A 226 -0.27 5.98 -12.85
CA GLN A 226 0.29 4.63 -12.69
C GLN A 226 -0.78 3.53 -12.78
N GLY A 227 -2.04 3.81 -12.43
CA GLY A 227 -3.09 2.79 -12.38
C GLY A 227 -2.69 1.61 -11.50
N GLU A 228 -2.79 0.40 -12.05
CA GLU A 228 -2.36 -0.85 -11.37
C GLU A 228 -0.91 -1.27 -11.72
N ALA A 229 -0.18 -0.45 -12.49
CA ALA A 229 1.22 -0.74 -12.80
C ALA A 229 2.07 -0.64 -11.53
N LYS A 230 3.15 -1.42 -11.49
CA LYS A 230 4.10 -1.42 -10.38
C LYS A 230 5.48 -1.01 -10.85
N TRP A 231 6.18 -0.32 -9.96
CA TRP A 231 7.61 -0.17 -10.04
C TRP A 231 8.26 -1.54 -9.91
N SER A 232 9.23 -1.79 -10.78
CA SER A 232 10.06 -2.98 -10.76
C SER A 232 11.51 -2.56 -10.82
N GLU A 233 12.38 -3.37 -10.23
CA GLU A 233 13.82 -3.17 -10.40
C GLU A 233 14.19 -3.39 -11.86
N ARG A 234 14.91 -2.44 -12.44
CA ARG A 234 15.56 -2.63 -13.74
C ARG A 234 17.01 -3.03 -13.56
N SER A 235 17.72 -2.32 -12.69
CA SER A 235 19.14 -2.56 -12.43
C SER A 235 19.56 -1.96 -11.10
N SER A 236 20.57 -2.55 -10.48
CA SER A 236 21.23 -2.01 -9.30
C SER A 236 22.72 -2.32 -9.31
N THR A 237 23.50 -1.46 -8.65
CA THR A 237 24.96 -1.62 -8.46
C THR A 237 25.31 -1.21 -7.05
N GLN A 238 26.10 -2.06 -6.38
CA GLN A 238 26.63 -1.80 -5.05
C GLN A 238 27.99 -1.11 -5.13
N PHE A 239 28.15 -0.05 -4.34
CA PHE A 239 29.36 0.71 -4.09
C PHE A 239 29.91 0.36 -2.71
N ALA A 240 31.17 0.73 -2.47
CA ALA A 240 31.81 0.55 -1.18
C ALA A 240 31.29 1.57 -0.16
N THR A 241 31.00 2.80 -0.59
CA THR A 241 30.53 3.87 0.29
C THR A 241 29.17 4.42 -0.14
N VAL A 242 28.58 5.17 0.78
CA VAL A 242 27.36 5.95 0.54
C VAL A 242 27.65 7.10 -0.44
N ALA A 243 28.83 7.72 -0.37
CA ALA A 243 29.19 8.81 -1.26
C ALA A 243 29.34 8.33 -2.70
N GLY A 244 29.93 7.14 -2.93
CA GLY A 244 30.00 6.53 -4.26
C GLY A 244 28.62 6.35 -4.89
N ALA A 245 27.68 5.76 -4.15
CA ALA A 245 26.31 5.56 -4.63
C ALA A 245 25.58 6.90 -4.92
N ARG A 246 25.75 7.91 -4.06
CA ARG A 246 25.15 9.25 -4.26
C ARG A 246 25.76 10.00 -5.44
N ALA A 247 27.08 9.97 -5.60
CA ALA A 247 27.75 10.62 -6.71
C ALA A 247 27.27 10.06 -8.06
N ALA A 248 27.08 8.74 -8.13
CA ALA A 248 26.53 8.08 -9.30
C ALA A 248 25.06 8.48 -9.57
N GLU A 249 24.21 8.52 -8.52
CA GLU A 249 22.81 8.99 -8.62
C GLU A 249 22.74 10.43 -9.15
N ASP A 250 23.46 11.34 -8.51
CA ASP A 250 23.48 12.76 -8.84
C ASP A 250 23.93 13.00 -10.27
N PHE A 251 24.94 12.25 -10.73
CA PHE A 251 25.42 12.32 -12.11
C PHE A 251 24.30 11.99 -13.12
N ILE A 252 23.58 10.87 -12.94
CA ILE A 252 22.51 10.47 -13.86
C ILE A 252 21.41 11.53 -13.88
N LEU A 253 20.96 11.96 -12.69
CA LEU A 253 19.88 12.94 -12.58
C LEU A 253 20.26 14.29 -13.21
N LEU A 254 21.49 14.75 -13.00
CA LEU A 254 21.98 16.00 -13.57
C LEU A 254 22.04 15.94 -15.10
N GLU A 255 22.68 14.92 -15.66
CA GLU A 255 22.88 14.81 -17.10
C GLU A 255 21.57 14.52 -17.85
N ALA A 256 20.70 13.67 -17.29
CA ALA A 256 19.40 13.41 -17.89
C ALA A 256 18.51 14.67 -17.89
N ARG A 257 18.55 15.48 -16.83
CA ARG A 257 17.82 16.76 -16.80
C ARG A 257 18.39 17.79 -17.76
N LYS A 258 19.72 17.89 -17.89
CA LYS A 258 20.35 18.74 -18.92
C LYS A 258 19.89 18.36 -20.33
N ALA A 259 19.65 17.07 -20.57
CA ALA A 259 19.13 16.56 -21.83
C ALA A 259 17.58 16.66 -21.96
N GLY A 260 16.88 17.22 -20.97
CA GLY A 260 15.43 17.46 -21.03
C GLY A 260 14.54 16.28 -20.63
N TYR A 261 15.09 15.23 -20.03
CA TYR A 261 14.34 14.02 -19.66
C TYR A 261 13.76 14.03 -18.25
N GLY A 262 13.84 15.14 -17.52
CA GLY A 262 13.32 15.24 -16.15
C GLY A 262 11.78 15.24 -16.11
N SER A 263 11.21 14.71 -15.03
CA SER A 263 9.79 14.88 -14.75
C SER A 263 9.51 16.23 -14.08
N TYR A 264 8.42 16.90 -14.48
CA TYR A 264 7.98 18.17 -13.86
C TYR A 264 7.48 17.99 -12.43
N ASP A 265 6.99 16.79 -12.10
CA ASP A 265 6.39 16.47 -10.81
C ASP A 265 7.33 15.77 -9.83
N HIS A 266 8.53 15.37 -10.28
CA HIS A 266 9.47 14.63 -9.43
C HIS A 266 10.91 14.72 -9.94
N SER A 267 11.78 15.23 -9.09
CA SER A 267 13.20 15.45 -9.40
C SER A 267 13.93 14.14 -9.77
N GLU A 268 13.67 13.05 -9.04
CA GLU A 268 14.33 11.75 -9.27
C GLU A 268 13.74 10.91 -10.43
N PHE A 269 12.75 11.41 -11.18
CA PHE A 269 12.15 10.65 -12.28
C PHE A 269 12.57 11.14 -13.64
N LEU A 270 12.77 10.17 -14.54
CA LEU A 270 13.12 10.38 -15.93
C LEU A 270 12.01 9.86 -16.84
N VAL A 271 11.54 10.71 -17.74
CA VAL A 271 10.45 10.43 -18.68
C VAL A 271 10.95 10.69 -20.11
N GLY A 272 10.59 9.82 -21.05
CA GLY A 272 10.96 9.99 -22.46
C GLY A 272 12.41 9.67 -22.82
N ILE A 273 13.26 9.34 -21.84
CA ILE A 273 14.63 8.87 -22.10
C ILE A 273 14.61 7.46 -22.72
N SER A 274 15.39 7.25 -23.78
CA SER A 274 15.52 5.94 -24.40
C SER A 274 16.28 4.97 -23.49
N SER A 275 15.99 3.67 -23.59
CA SER A 275 16.74 2.66 -22.83
C SER A 275 18.23 2.66 -23.15
N ARG A 276 18.61 3.05 -24.37
CA ARG A 276 19.99 3.17 -24.82
C ARG A 276 20.71 4.31 -24.08
N ASP A 277 20.08 5.48 -24.03
CA ASP A 277 20.70 6.66 -23.42
C ASP A 277 20.76 6.52 -21.89
N LEU A 278 19.73 5.90 -21.28
CA LEU A 278 19.78 5.60 -19.86
C LEU A 278 20.89 4.60 -19.51
N ASN A 279 21.09 3.54 -20.33
CA ASN A 279 22.19 2.60 -20.12
C ASN A 279 23.57 3.26 -20.26
N ALA A 280 23.71 4.22 -21.18
CA ALA A 280 24.95 4.97 -21.35
C ALA A 280 25.25 5.86 -20.12
N LEU A 281 24.23 6.57 -19.61
CA LEU A 281 24.36 7.34 -18.37
C LEU A 281 24.69 6.43 -17.18
N TYR A 282 24.01 5.29 -17.06
CA TYR A 282 24.22 4.35 -15.97
C TYR A 282 25.65 3.79 -15.94
N SER A 283 26.18 3.41 -17.10
CA SER A 283 27.56 2.89 -17.21
C SER A 283 28.58 3.93 -16.76
N LYS A 284 28.41 5.20 -17.17
CA LYS A 284 29.30 6.29 -16.77
C LYS A 284 29.12 6.68 -15.30
N ALA A 285 27.91 6.58 -14.76
CA ALA A 285 27.64 6.81 -13.35
C ALA A 285 28.40 5.85 -12.44
N ILE A 286 28.54 4.58 -12.86
CA ILE A 286 29.33 3.59 -12.12
C ILE A 286 30.79 4.03 -12.02
N GLU A 287 31.38 4.51 -13.11
CA GLU A 287 32.76 5.04 -13.09
C GLU A 287 32.92 6.22 -12.12
N ILE A 288 31.96 7.15 -12.12
CA ILE A 288 31.94 8.31 -11.20
C ILE A 288 31.82 7.86 -9.74
N GLY A 289 30.92 6.92 -9.44
CA GLY A 289 30.76 6.43 -8.08
C GLY A 289 31.97 5.66 -7.57
N LEU A 290 32.63 4.88 -8.43
CA LEU A 290 33.87 4.17 -8.08
C LEU A 290 35.04 5.14 -7.82
N ALA A 291 35.11 6.25 -8.56
CA ALA A 291 36.10 7.29 -8.30
C ALA A 291 35.86 7.96 -6.93
N ALA A 292 34.60 8.24 -6.59
CA ALA A 292 34.24 8.79 -5.28
C ALA A 292 34.52 7.82 -4.13
N ASP A 293 34.27 6.51 -4.30
CA ASP A 293 34.65 5.48 -3.32
C ASP A 293 36.16 5.51 -3.02
N ALA A 294 36.99 5.70 -4.05
CA ALA A 294 38.45 5.74 -3.92
C ALA A 294 38.96 6.99 -3.18
N GLU A 295 38.25 8.11 -3.27
CA GLU A 295 38.58 9.34 -2.55
C GLU A 295 38.20 9.28 -1.07
N GLU A 296 37.10 8.59 -0.72
CA GLU A 296 36.60 8.47 0.66
C GLU A 296 37.29 7.35 1.45
N MET A 297 37.85 6.35 0.76
CA MET A 297 38.67 5.29 1.36
C MET A 297 40.14 5.39 0.95
N PRO A 298 40.87 6.45 1.36
CA PRO A 298 42.31 6.48 1.15
C PRO A 298 42.95 5.33 1.96
N CYS A 299 43.81 4.56 1.29
CA CYS A 299 44.54 3.42 1.84
C CYS A 299 45.28 3.74 3.14
#